data_AF-A0A1I5TQH9-F1
#
_entry.id   AF-A0A1I5TQH9-F1
#
_cell.length_a   1.000
_cell.length_b   1.000
_cell.length_c   1.000
_cell.angle_alpha   90.00
_cell.angle_beta   90.00
_cell.angle_gamma   90.00
#
_symmetry.space_group_name_H-M   'P 1'
#
loop_
_entity.id
_entity.type
_entity.pdbx_description
1 polymer ?
#
loop_
_entity_poly.entity_id
_entity_poly.type
_entity_poly.pdbx_seq_one_letter_code
_entity_poly.pdbx_strand_id
1 'polypeptide(L)'
;MALRLPRLISDGMVLQRDKKIKIWGWALPDETVTVNFMGKSYSTAADAEGKWEVLLPKLPAGGPYSMEITASQQRIIIKNVLIGDVWICSGQSNMVIPMERVKDVYEDEIANCDNPFIRQFTVPDRYDFKGPREDLDDGSWEPLNADTVLRFSAVGYFFAKALFAKYGVPIGLIKACVGGTPIEAWMSEEAVRQFPGNMEVVEQLRVDGYIDSIKKMEEAKVSAWFENVNKNDRGIQKGQLPWFDPGYDASNWQTVKLPASWKEMGLDSVKGAVWFRKEIDVPAFMAGKPAKLYMGTIVDSDWTYINGVLVGSTSYRYPPRKYEVPAGLLKAGKNVIALRVISNDGNGEFVKGKIYRLFSDGQEINLEGEWQCRVGAAVNEPLPPVTFFQYKPTGLFNGMIAPLLNYGIKGVIWYQGESNTDNPKGYSKKFSAMIADWRKKWGQGDFPFLYVQLANFMEAKDQPSESQWAQLREEQRRALCLPNTGMAVAIDLGEWNDLHPLNKKDVGERLALLARKLAYGEKDLVASGPLYKSMRVEGNKAIIEFSNIGSGLMVKGGGQLKHFAIAGRDKKFVWAKAIIEDDRVVVWHDDIPNPVAVRYAWADNPEGANLYNREGLPASPFTTEE
;
A
#
# COMPACT_ATOMS: atom_id res chain seq x y z
N MET A 1 6.55 -30.38 -26.21
CA MET A 1 6.78 -29.05 -25.60
C MET A 1 8.27 -28.77 -25.66
N ALA A 2 8.73 -27.55 -25.98
CA ALA A 2 10.15 -27.21 -25.93
C ALA A 2 10.59 -26.89 -24.49
N LEU A 3 11.89 -27.03 -24.19
CA LEU A 3 12.53 -26.58 -22.96
C LEU A 3 12.09 -25.14 -22.64
N ARG A 4 11.46 -24.97 -21.47
CA ARG A 4 10.88 -23.71 -21.01
C ARG A 4 11.11 -23.55 -19.51
N LEU A 5 11.39 -22.33 -19.09
CA LEU A 5 11.52 -21.99 -17.68
C LEU A 5 10.33 -21.16 -17.20
N PRO A 6 10.00 -21.19 -15.89
CA PRO A 6 9.07 -20.27 -15.26
C PRO A 6 9.56 -18.83 -15.38
N ARG A 7 8.65 -17.85 -15.39
CA ARG A 7 9.03 -16.43 -15.55
C ARG A 7 10.00 -15.92 -14.48
N LEU A 8 9.89 -16.44 -13.26
CA LEU A 8 10.79 -16.13 -12.15
C LEU A 8 12.24 -16.57 -12.38
N ILE A 9 12.45 -17.62 -13.16
CA ILE A 9 13.77 -18.15 -13.50
C ILE A 9 14.21 -17.51 -14.81
N SER A 10 14.75 -16.30 -14.68
CA SER A 10 15.11 -15.44 -15.80
C SER A 10 16.35 -14.61 -15.48
N ASP A 11 16.86 -13.90 -16.50
CA ASP A 11 18.01 -13.02 -16.37
C ASP A 11 17.82 -12.04 -15.23
N GLY A 12 18.89 -11.83 -14.46
CA GLY A 12 18.85 -10.90 -13.34
C GLY A 12 18.23 -11.46 -12.05
N MET A 13 17.86 -12.74 -11.98
CA MET A 13 17.27 -13.31 -10.77
C MET A 13 18.20 -13.28 -9.55
N VAL A 14 17.58 -13.31 -8.36
CA VAL A 14 18.27 -13.47 -7.07
C VAL A 14 17.81 -14.76 -6.41
N LEU A 15 18.69 -15.74 -6.29
CA LEU A 15 18.42 -17.02 -5.65
C LEU A 15 18.68 -16.94 -4.13
N GLN A 16 17.83 -17.58 -3.33
CA GLN A 16 17.99 -17.61 -1.87
C GLN A 16 19.25 -18.37 -1.44
N ARG A 17 20.13 -17.71 -0.69
CA ARG A 17 21.34 -18.29 -0.08
C ARG A 17 21.02 -19.23 1.09
N ASP A 18 22.01 -20.03 1.48
CA ASP A 18 22.04 -20.86 2.69
C ASP A 18 20.89 -21.89 2.83
N LYS A 19 20.14 -22.10 1.74
CA LYS A 19 19.08 -23.11 1.62
C LYS A 19 19.29 -23.93 0.36
N LYS A 20 18.79 -25.17 0.36
CA LYS A 20 18.66 -25.92 -0.89
C LYS A 20 17.57 -25.23 -1.71
N ILE A 21 17.82 -25.00 -2.99
CA ILE A 21 16.90 -24.26 -3.87
C ILE A 21 16.59 -25.07 -5.11
N LYS A 22 15.34 -24.96 -5.57
CA LYS A 22 14.89 -25.63 -6.78
C LYS A 22 15.17 -24.76 -8.00
N ILE A 23 15.63 -25.39 -9.07
CA ILE A 23 15.50 -24.88 -10.43
C ILE A 23 14.58 -25.85 -11.15
N TRP A 24 13.53 -25.33 -11.77
CA TRP A 24 12.48 -26.16 -12.38
C TRP A 24 12.04 -25.58 -13.71
N GLY A 25 11.30 -26.38 -14.47
CA GLY A 25 10.72 -25.95 -15.72
C GLY A 25 9.97 -27.07 -16.41
N TRP A 26 9.82 -26.92 -17.72
CA TRP A 26 9.17 -27.88 -18.59
C TRP A 26 10.11 -28.27 -19.73
N ALA A 27 10.03 -29.52 -20.19
CA ALA A 27 10.76 -30.09 -21.32
C ALA A 27 9.88 -31.16 -22.02
N LEU A 28 10.41 -31.91 -22.98
CA LEU A 28 9.69 -33.09 -23.47
C LEU A 28 9.63 -34.18 -22.38
N PRO A 29 8.56 -34.99 -22.29
CA PRO A 29 8.51 -36.12 -21.37
C PRO A 29 9.72 -37.05 -21.54
N ASP A 30 10.24 -37.56 -20.41
CA ASP A 30 11.44 -38.41 -20.32
C ASP A 30 12.74 -37.76 -20.81
N GLU A 31 12.72 -36.48 -21.22
CA GLU A 31 13.90 -35.77 -21.69
C GLU A 31 14.85 -35.47 -20.54
N THR A 32 16.14 -35.76 -20.74
CA THR A 32 17.17 -35.42 -19.77
C THR A 32 17.50 -33.93 -19.85
N VAL A 33 17.25 -33.22 -18.74
CA VAL A 33 17.61 -31.82 -18.56
C VAL A 33 18.86 -31.75 -17.69
N THR A 34 19.83 -30.93 -18.10
CA THR A 34 21.07 -30.68 -17.36
C THR A 34 21.21 -29.19 -17.05
N VAL A 35 21.44 -28.88 -15.78
CA VAL A 35 21.70 -27.54 -15.26
C VAL A 35 23.17 -27.43 -14.87
N ASN A 36 23.91 -26.58 -15.57
CA ASN A 36 25.29 -26.24 -15.26
C ASN A 36 25.33 -24.90 -14.51
N PHE A 37 25.83 -24.91 -13.28
CA PHE A 37 25.91 -23.73 -12.43
C PHE A 37 27.12 -23.78 -11.51
N MET A 38 27.89 -22.68 -11.46
CA MET A 38 29.10 -22.54 -10.62
C MET A 38 30.08 -23.73 -10.73
N GLY A 39 30.33 -24.18 -11.96
CA GLY A 39 31.27 -25.28 -12.25
C GLY A 39 30.76 -26.67 -11.88
N LYS A 40 29.47 -26.81 -11.52
CA LYS A 40 28.82 -28.09 -11.22
C LYS A 40 27.69 -28.36 -12.21
N SER A 41 27.44 -29.64 -12.44
CA SER A 41 26.38 -30.12 -13.33
C SER A 41 25.35 -30.92 -12.52
N TYR A 42 24.07 -30.67 -12.78
CA TYR A 42 22.94 -31.31 -12.13
C TYR A 42 21.99 -31.80 -13.22
N SER A 43 21.61 -33.07 -13.23
CA SER A 43 20.74 -33.62 -14.26
C SER A 43 19.51 -34.31 -13.67
N THR A 44 18.40 -34.24 -14.38
CA THR A 44 17.15 -34.95 -14.09
C THR A 44 16.47 -35.31 -15.40
N ALA A 45 15.55 -36.28 -15.38
CA ALA A 45 14.58 -36.45 -16.46
C ALA A 45 13.32 -35.63 -16.16
N ALA A 46 12.65 -35.13 -17.21
CA ALA A 46 11.30 -34.62 -17.10
C ALA A 46 10.29 -35.76 -16.92
N ASP A 47 9.25 -35.52 -16.13
CA ASP A 47 8.17 -36.49 -15.89
C ASP A 47 7.23 -36.65 -17.09
N ALA A 48 6.18 -37.46 -16.94
CA ALA A 48 5.20 -37.74 -17.99
C ALA A 48 4.43 -36.47 -18.43
N GLU A 49 4.29 -35.49 -17.54
CA GLU A 49 3.70 -34.19 -17.79
C GLU A 49 4.72 -33.17 -18.34
N GLY A 50 5.98 -33.58 -18.50
CA GLY A 50 7.07 -32.77 -19.01
C GLY A 50 7.67 -31.81 -17.98
N LYS A 51 7.35 -31.93 -16.69
CA LYS A 51 7.92 -31.10 -15.62
C LYS A 51 9.24 -31.70 -15.15
N TRP A 52 10.18 -30.84 -14.81
CA TRP A 52 11.47 -31.25 -14.25
C TRP A 52 11.90 -30.31 -13.14
N GLU A 53 12.66 -30.83 -12.17
CA GLU A 53 13.32 -30.01 -11.17
C GLU A 53 14.70 -30.58 -10.81
N VAL A 54 15.65 -29.69 -10.55
CA VAL A 54 16.92 -30.02 -9.90
C VAL A 54 17.05 -29.25 -8.59
N LEU A 55 17.68 -29.88 -7.60
CA LEU A 55 17.93 -29.26 -6.30
C LEU A 55 19.38 -28.83 -6.20
N LEU A 56 19.61 -27.52 -6.21
CA LEU A 56 20.92 -26.95 -5.94
C LEU A 56 21.23 -27.03 -4.43
N PRO A 57 22.51 -27.24 -4.04
CA PRO A 57 22.91 -27.26 -2.64
C PRO A 57 22.74 -25.88 -1.99
N LYS A 58 23.02 -25.78 -0.69
CA LYS A 58 23.15 -24.49 -0.03
C LYS A 58 24.31 -23.72 -0.63
N LEU A 59 24.06 -22.49 -1.07
CA LEU A 59 25.05 -21.64 -1.72
C LEU A 59 25.30 -20.38 -0.89
N PRO A 60 26.56 -19.94 -0.76
CA PRO A 60 26.88 -18.68 -0.11
C PRO A 60 26.45 -17.49 -0.98
N ALA A 61 26.29 -16.31 -0.36
CA ALA A 61 26.00 -15.09 -1.07
C ALA A 61 27.08 -14.76 -2.13
N GLY A 62 26.68 -14.18 -3.27
CA GLY A 62 27.63 -13.76 -4.30
C GLY A 62 26.99 -13.58 -5.69
N GLY A 63 27.84 -13.60 -6.71
CA GLY A 63 27.49 -13.33 -8.11
C GLY A 63 28.03 -11.97 -8.59
N PRO A 64 27.71 -11.56 -9.83
CA PRO A 64 26.84 -12.25 -10.79
C PRO A 64 27.46 -13.53 -11.37
N TYR A 65 26.61 -14.55 -11.57
CA TYR A 65 26.96 -15.81 -12.23
C TYR A 65 26.13 -16.01 -13.51
N SER A 66 26.51 -17.00 -14.31
CA SER A 66 25.69 -17.53 -15.40
C SER A 66 25.26 -18.96 -15.08
N MET A 67 24.02 -19.29 -15.40
CA MET A 67 23.45 -20.63 -15.31
C MET A 67 23.07 -21.10 -16.71
N GLU A 68 23.51 -22.28 -17.07
CA GLU A 68 23.18 -22.89 -18.36
C GLU A 68 22.28 -24.10 -18.16
N ILE A 69 21.21 -24.19 -18.93
CA ILE A 69 20.22 -25.26 -18.87
C ILE A 69 20.08 -25.84 -20.28
N THR A 70 20.32 -27.14 -20.40
CA THR A 70 20.30 -27.86 -21.69
C THR A 70 19.37 -29.05 -21.63
N ALA A 71 18.62 -29.27 -22.71
CA ALA A 71 17.80 -30.46 -22.93
C ALA A 71 17.92 -30.84 -24.42
N SER A 72 18.48 -32.02 -24.69
CA SER A 72 18.85 -32.44 -26.06
C SER A 72 19.66 -31.37 -26.83
N GLN A 73 19.09 -30.78 -27.88
CA GLN A 73 19.73 -29.70 -28.68
C GLN A 73 19.36 -28.28 -28.21
N GLN A 74 18.48 -28.15 -27.23
CA GLN A 74 18.02 -26.87 -26.72
C GLN A 74 18.93 -26.39 -25.58
N ARG A 75 19.19 -25.09 -25.56
CA ARG A 75 20.07 -24.43 -24.61
C ARG A 75 19.48 -23.09 -24.19
N ILE A 76 19.37 -22.88 -22.89
CA ILE A 76 18.99 -21.61 -22.26
C ILE A 76 20.16 -21.18 -21.37
N ILE A 77 20.58 -19.92 -21.48
CA ILE A 77 21.59 -19.32 -20.60
C ILE A 77 20.91 -18.19 -19.84
N ILE A 78 20.86 -18.32 -18.51
CA ILE A 78 20.42 -17.27 -17.60
C ILE A 78 21.64 -16.50 -17.15
N LYS A 79 21.63 -15.18 -17.36
CA LYS A 79 22.73 -14.27 -17.03
C LYS A 79 22.45 -13.51 -15.75
N ASN A 80 23.52 -13.00 -15.16
CA ASN A 80 23.47 -12.11 -13.98
C ASN A 80 22.78 -12.75 -12.78
N VAL A 81 22.93 -14.04 -12.52
CA VAL A 81 22.32 -14.69 -11.35
C VAL A 81 23.05 -14.25 -10.07
N LEU A 82 22.32 -13.67 -9.12
CA LEU A 82 22.83 -13.36 -7.78
C LEU A 82 22.38 -14.44 -6.78
N ILE A 83 23.15 -14.60 -5.70
CA ILE A 83 22.80 -15.44 -4.56
C ILE A 83 22.72 -14.54 -3.33
N GLY A 84 21.56 -14.47 -2.69
CA GLY A 84 21.22 -13.44 -1.72
C GLY A 84 20.03 -13.78 -0.83
N ASP A 85 19.45 -12.79 -0.16
CA ASP A 85 18.24 -12.94 0.65
C ASP A 85 17.01 -12.48 -0.15
N VAL A 86 16.03 -13.37 -0.32
CA VAL A 86 14.84 -13.13 -1.16
C VAL A 86 13.61 -12.90 -0.30
N TRP A 87 12.89 -11.82 -0.54
CA TRP A 87 11.72 -11.41 0.24
C TRP A 87 10.50 -11.19 -0.65
N ILE A 88 9.37 -11.77 -0.24
CA ILE A 88 8.08 -11.44 -0.86
C ILE A 88 7.56 -10.13 -0.26
N CYS A 89 7.23 -9.17 -1.11
CA CYS A 89 6.58 -7.92 -0.74
C CYS A 89 5.10 -8.00 -1.15
N SER A 90 4.20 -8.20 -0.18
CA SER A 90 2.78 -8.47 -0.46
C SER A 90 1.82 -7.63 0.38
N GLY A 91 0.52 -7.74 0.09
CA GLY A 91 -0.54 -6.93 0.67
C GLY A 91 -1.17 -6.00 -0.36
N GLN A 92 -1.52 -4.79 0.06
CA GLN A 92 -2.31 -3.86 -0.74
C GLN A 92 -1.59 -2.54 -1.05
N SER A 93 -2.37 -1.47 -1.26
CA SER A 93 -1.94 -0.20 -1.83
C SER A 93 -0.68 0.37 -1.17
N ASN A 94 -0.57 0.33 0.16
CA ASN A 94 0.61 0.84 0.87
C ASN A 94 1.91 0.07 0.61
N MET A 95 1.85 -1.21 0.21
CA MET A 95 2.97 -1.98 -0.34
C MET A 95 3.19 -1.71 -1.83
N VAL A 96 2.12 -1.40 -2.57
CA VAL A 96 2.19 -1.10 -4.02
C VAL A 96 2.90 0.22 -4.28
N ILE A 97 2.67 1.25 -3.45
CA ILE A 97 3.12 2.63 -3.65
C ILE A 97 4.58 2.66 -4.13
N PRO A 98 4.82 3.14 -5.36
CA PRO A 98 6.16 3.13 -5.94
C PRO A 98 6.99 4.33 -5.44
N MET A 99 8.32 4.26 -5.58
CA MET A 99 9.20 5.41 -5.30
C MET A 99 8.81 6.66 -6.09
N GLU A 100 8.29 6.50 -7.32
CA GLU A 100 7.73 7.60 -8.11
C GLU A 100 6.72 8.44 -7.33
N ARG A 101 5.89 7.79 -6.52
CA ARG A 101 4.82 8.46 -5.79
C ARG A 101 5.33 9.30 -4.61
N VAL A 102 6.51 8.98 -4.12
CA VAL A 102 7.14 9.67 -2.99
C VAL A 102 8.38 10.46 -3.41
N LYS A 103 8.62 10.63 -4.71
CA LYS A 103 9.85 11.21 -5.25
C LYS A 103 10.16 12.61 -4.72
N ASP A 104 9.15 13.45 -4.54
CA ASP A 104 9.35 14.83 -4.06
C ASP A 104 9.84 14.87 -2.60
N VAL A 105 9.60 13.80 -1.82
CA VAL A 105 10.09 13.67 -0.43
C VAL A 105 11.51 13.07 -0.41
N TYR A 106 11.88 12.33 -1.46
CA TYR A 106 13.10 11.51 -1.49
C TYR A 106 13.91 11.76 -2.77
N GLU A 107 14.00 13.02 -3.22
CA GLU A 107 14.72 13.38 -4.45
C GLU A 107 16.21 13.00 -4.36
N ASP A 108 16.87 13.37 -3.26
CA ASP A 108 18.28 13.04 -3.00
C ASP A 108 18.52 11.52 -2.92
N GLU A 109 17.55 10.79 -2.36
CA GLU A 109 17.62 9.32 -2.24
C GLU A 109 17.55 8.65 -3.61
N ILE A 110 16.69 9.15 -4.50
CA ILE A 110 16.51 8.66 -5.87
C ILE A 110 17.75 9.00 -6.71
N ALA A 111 18.31 10.20 -6.56
CA ALA A 111 19.52 10.62 -7.26
C ALA A 111 20.75 9.76 -6.92
N ASN A 112 20.77 9.13 -5.73
CA ASN A 112 21.89 8.33 -5.23
C ASN A 112 21.53 6.85 -5.01
N CYS A 113 20.57 6.32 -5.78
CA CYS A 113 19.97 5.01 -5.51
C CYS A 113 20.73 3.80 -6.08
N ASP A 114 21.68 4.01 -7.00
CA ASP A 114 22.31 2.94 -7.78
C ASP A 114 22.90 1.82 -6.90
N ASN A 115 22.33 0.62 -7.01
CA ASN A 115 22.83 -0.57 -6.36
C ASN A 115 22.30 -1.85 -7.04
N PRO A 116 23.00 -2.39 -8.05
CA PRO A 116 22.50 -3.50 -8.85
C PRO A 116 22.41 -4.84 -8.10
N PHE A 117 22.86 -4.90 -6.83
CA PHE A 117 22.69 -6.06 -5.94
C PHE A 117 21.35 -6.08 -5.22
N ILE A 118 20.57 -5.00 -5.29
CA ILE A 118 19.16 -4.97 -4.93
C ILE A 118 18.36 -5.12 -6.22
N ARG A 119 17.44 -6.07 -6.27
CA ARG A 119 16.62 -6.33 -7.46
C ARG A 119 15.18 -6.57 -7.10
N GLN A 120 14.26 -6.17 -7.98
CA GLN A 120 12.83 -6.41 -7.83
C GLN A 120 12.29 -7.20 -9.02
N PHE A 121 11.50 -8.22 -8.75
CA PHE A 121 10.60 -8.84 -9.72
C PHE A 121 9.18 -8.37 -9.42
N THR A 122 8.50 -7.76 -10.39
CA THR A 122 7.10 -7.35 -10.25
C THR A 122 6.18 -8.45 -10.77
N VAL A 123 5.39 -9.04 -9.88
CA VAL A 123 4.38 -10.04 -10.25
C VAL A 123 3.19 -9.33 -10.91
N PRO A 124 2.73 -9.76 -12.10
CA PRO A 124 1.57 -9.17 -12.74
C PRO A 124 0.30 -9.32 -11.90
N ASP A 125 -0.52 -8.27 -11.85
CA ASP A 125 -1.82 -8.29 -11.17
C ASP A 125 -2.75 -9.29 -11.86
N ARG A 126 -2.98 -10.43 -11.21
CA ARG A 126 -3.77 -11.53 -11.79
C ARG A 126 -4.57 -12.24 -10.72
N TYR A 127 -5.88 -12.30 -10.89
CA TYR A 127 -6.73 -13.23 -10.15
C TYR A 127 -7.00 -14.49 -10.98
N ASP A 128 -7.20 -15.62 -10.32
CA ASP A 128 -7.69 -16.85 -10.94
C ASP A 128 -8.60 -17.64 -9.97
N PHE A 129 -9.88 -17.76 -10.31
CA PHE A 129 -10.84 -18.50 -9.48
C PHE A 129 -10.93 -19.97 -9.86
N LYS A 130 -10.35 -20.38 -11.01
CA LYS A 130 -10.39 -21.77 -11.50
C LYS A 130 -9.41 -22.67 -10.75
N GLY A 131 -8.34 -22.11 -10.24
CA GLY A 131 -7.37 -22.83 -9.42
C GLY A 131 -6.01 -22.15 -9.38
N PRO A 132 -5.06 -22.71 -8.61
CA PRO A 132 -3.70 -22.19 -8.53
C PRO A 132 -2.99 -22.29 -9.87
N ARG A 133 -2.36 -21.19 -10.30
CA ARG A 133 -1.55 -21.16 -11.51
C ARG A 133 -0.16 -21.72 -11.26
N GLU A 134 0.43 -22.36 -12.27
CA GLU A 134 1.79 -22.93 -12.20
C GLU A 134 2.90 -21.94 -12.57
N ASP A 135 2.56 -20.86 -13.29
CA ASP A 135 3.52 -19.87 -13.80
C ASP A 135 2.84 -18.50 -13.94
N LEU A 136 3.67 -17.47 -14.09
CA LEU A 136 3.24 -16.09 -14.35
C LEU A 136 3.15 -15.83 -15.86
N ASP A 137 2.27 -14.91 -16.26
CA ASP A 137 2.10 -14.53 -17.66
C ASP A 137 3.27 -13.65 -18.16
N ASP A 138 3.82 -12.82 -17.27
CA ASP A 138 4.82 -11.81 -17.57
C ASP A 138 5.67 -11.50 -16.31
N GLY A 139 6.65 -10.61 -16.45
CA GLY A 139 7.50 -10.11 -15.38
C GLY A 139 8.99 -10.32 -15.67
N SER A 140 9.81 -9.44 -15.09
CA SER A 140 11.27 -9.48 -15.21
C SER A 140 11.94 -9.00 -13.92
N TRP A 141 13.18 -9.43 -13.71
CA TRP A 141 14.02 -8.92 -12.63
C TRP A 141 14.68 -7.62 -13.04
N GLU A 142 14.36 -6.54 -12.32
CA GLU A 142 14.93 -5.23 -12.52
C GLU A 142 16.01 -4.95 -11.45
N PRO A 143 17.25 -4.61 -11.83
CA PRO A 143 18.23 -4.12 -10.88
C PRO A 143 17.88 -2.70 -10.43
N LEU A 144 18.22 -2.34 -9.20
CA LEU A 144 18.04 -0.98 -8.70
C LEU A 144 19.08 -0.03 -9.34
N ASN A 145 18.58 0.94 -10.11
CA ASN A 145 19.33 2.04 -10.69
C ASN A 145 18.42 3.25 -10.97
N ALA A 146 18.98 4.35 -11.46
CA ALA A 146 18.24 5.57 -11.81
C ALA A 146 17.03 5.35 -12.75
N ASP A 147 17.08 4.37 -13.66
CA ASP A 147 16.00 4.10 -14.63
C ASP A 147 14.86 3.25 -14.05
N THR A 148 15.14 2.48 -12.99
CA THR A 148 14.20 1.49 -12.44
C THR A 148 13.67 1.87 -11.06
N VAL A 149 14.41 2.66 -10.27
CA VAL A 149 14.07 2.99 -8.87
C VAL A 149 12.64 3.49 -8.72
N LEU A 150 12.16 4.31 -9.66
CA LEU A 150 10.82 4.89 -9.65
C LEU A 150 9.70 3.82 -9.68
N ARG A 151 9.97 2.60 -10.15
CA ARG A 151 9.02 1.46 -10.19
C ARG A 151 9.09 0.55 -8.96
N PHE A 152 10.12 0.69 -8.12
CA PHE A 152 10.25 -0.12 -6.90
C PHE A 152 9.16 0.22 -5.91
N SER A 153 8.65 -0.78 -5.18
CA SER A 153 7.85 -0.53 -3.96
C SER A 153 8.67 0.35 -3.02
N ALA A 154 8.14 1.49 -2.59
CA ALA A 154 8.88 2.38 -1.69
C ALA A 154 9.20 1.70 -0.35
N VAL A 155 8.24 0.94 0.21
CA VAL A 155 8.47 0.14 1.43
C VAL A 155 9.53 -0.93 1.19
N GLY A 156 9.41 -1.69 0.08
CA GLY A 156 10.37 -2.73 -0.28
C GLY A 156 11.78 -2.17 -0.53
N TYR A 157 11.89 -1.00 -1.17
CA TYR A 157 13.14 -0.30 -1.44
C TYR A 157 13.88 0.04 -0.14
N PHE A 158 13.25 0.76 0.79
CA PHE A 158 13.89 1.16 2.04
C PHE A 158 14.21 -0.05 2.93
N PHE A 159 13.36 -1.07 2.92
CA PHE A 159 13.63 -2.35 3.58
C PHE A 159 14.90 -3.03 3.01
N ALA A 160 14.99 -3.19 1.69
CA ALA A 160 16.14 -3.81 1.04
C ALA A 160 17.41 -2.99 1.23
N LYS A 161 17.33 -1.67 1.11
CA LYS A 161 18.46 -0.75 1.31
C LYS A 161 19.03 -0.90 2.73
N ALA A 162 18.17 -0.90 3.75
CA ALA A 162 18.58 -1.06 5.14
C ALA A 162 19.26 -2.42 5.41
N LEU A 163 18.73 -3.52 4.85
CA LEU A 163 19.35 -4.84 4.98
C LEU A 163 20.67 -4.96 4.22
N PHE A 164 20.73 -4.44 2.99
CA PHE A 164 21.95 -4.45 2.19
C PHE A 164 23.04 -3.63 2.86
N ALA A 165 22.74 -2.42 3.35
CA ALA A 165 23.69 -1.59 4.08
C ALA A 165 24.26 -2.30 5.32
N LYS A 166 23.45 -3.12 6.00
CA LYS A 166 23.87 -3.87 7.19
C LYS A 166 24.74 -5.10 6.87
N TYR A 167 24.40 -5.86 5.83
CA TYR A 167 24.99 -7.18 5.60
C TYR A 167 25.85 -7.30 4.34
N GLY A 168 25.76 -6.37 3.39
CA GLY A 168 26.46 -6.44 2.10
C GLY A 168 26.03 -7.64 1.24
N VAL A 169 24.86 -8.20 1.50
CA VAL A 169 24.34 -9.40 0.81
C VAL A 169 23.30 -8.96 -0.22
N PRO A 170 23.32 -9.51 -1.46
CA PRO A 170 22.29 -9.20 -2.46
C PRO A 170 20.88 -9.42 -1.94
N ILE A 171 19.95 -8.52 -2.29
CA ILE A 171 18.55 -8.59 -1.86
C ILE A 171 17.65 -8.72 -3.08
N GLY A 172 16.82 -9.78 -3.11
CA GLY A 172 15.78 -9.97 -4.10
C GLY A 172 14.42 -9.63 -3.51
N LEU A 173 13.65 -8.77 -4.17
CA LEU A 173 12.27 -8.44 -3.81
C LEU A 173 11.33 -9.04 -4.85
N ILE A 174 10.37 -9.85 -4.44
CA ILE A 174 9.29 -10.29 -5.31
C ILE A 174 8.04 -9.51 -4.89
N LYS A 175 7.66 -8.50 -5.69
CA LYS A 175 6.53 -7.61 -5.44
C LYS A 175 5.25 -8.27 -5.94
N ALA A 176 4.42 -8.75 -5.02
CA ALA A 176 3.14 -9.41 -5.26
C ALA A 176 2.04 -8.76 -4.39
N CYS A 177 1.61 -7.57 -4.78
CA CYS A 177 0.67 -6.73 -4.00
C CYS A 177 -0.30 -6.01 -4.92
N VAL A 178 -1.56 -5.85 -4.50
CA VAL A 178 -2.64 -5.25 -5.31
C VAL A 178 -3.47 -4.30 -4.46
N GLY A 179 -3.64 -3.06 -4.92
CA GLY A 179 -4.36 -2.01 -4.21
C GLY A 179 -5.81 -2.38 -3.86
N GLY A 180 -6.27 -1.99 -2.68
CA GLY A 180 -7.66 -2.13 -2.26
C GLY A 180 -8.11 -3.56 -1.92
N THR A 181 -7.21 -4.54 -1.87
CA THR A 181 -7.58 -5.94 -1.66
C THR A 181 -7.73 -6.30 -0.18
N PRO A 182 -8.82 -6.98 0.21
CA PRO A 182 -8.97 -7.54 1.54
C PRO A 182 -8.16 -8.85 1.67
N ILE A 183 -7.92 -9.28 2.91
CA ILE A 183 -7.07 -10.44 3.19
C ILE A 183 -7.54 -11.74 2.53
N GLU A 184 -8.86 -11.91 2.38
CA GLU A 184 -9.48 -13.10 1.81
C GLU A 184 -9.03 -13.37 0.37
N ALA A 185 -8.70 -12.34 -0.40
CA ALA A 185 -8.20 -12.48 -1.76
C ALA A 185 -6.85 -13.21 -1.83
N TRP A 186 -6.08 -13.16 -0.76
CA TRP A 186 -4.71 -13.69 -0.62
C TRP A 186 -4.64 -15.04 0.10
N MET A 187 -5.78 -15.55 0.54
CA MET A 187 -5.91 -16.86 1.18
C MET A 187 -6.13 -17.93 0.12
N SER A 188 -5.55 -19.11 0.28
CA SER A 188 -5.90 -20.26 -0.57
C SER A 188 -7.31 -20.75 -0.28
N GLU A 189 -7.85 -21.61 -1.15
CA GLU A 189 -9.16 -22.23 -0.91
C GLU A 189 -9.22 -22.98 0.41
N GLU A 190 -8.17 -23.70 0.78
CA GLU A 190 -8.11 -24.45 2.03
C GLU A 190 -8.12 -23.52 3.26
N ALA A 191 -7.50 -22.35 3.15
CA ALA A 191 -7.55 -21.34 4.20
C ALA A 191 -8.91 -20.62 4.26
N VAL A 192 -9.47 -20.26 3.10
CA VAL A 192 -10.76 -19.55 2.99
C VAL A 192 -11.93 -20.41 3.48
N ARG A 193 -11.92 -21.74 3.28
CA ARG A 193 -12.96 -22.68 3.76
C ARG A 193 -13.20 -22.62 5.26
N GLN A 194 -12.27 -22.10 6.05
CA GLN A 194 -12.41 -21.95 7.50
C GLN A 194 -13.35 -20.79 7.89
N PHE A 195 -13.73 -19.94 6.93
CA PHE A 195 -14.53 -18.73 7.14
C PHE A 195 -15.80 -18.79 6.27
N PRO A 196 -17.01 -18.83 6.90
CA PRO A 196 -18.28 -18.96 6.18
C PRO A 196 -18.52 -17.86 5.13
N GLY A 197 -19.28 -18.17 4.07
CA GLY A 197 -19.72 -17.22 3.05
C GLY A 197 -18.74 -17.00 1.89
N ASN A 198 -17.46 -17.35 2.07
CA ASN A 198 -16.46 -17.09 1.04
C ASN A 198 -16.46 -18.13 -0.10
N MET A 199 -16.74 -19.41 0.21
CA MET A 199 -16.71 -20.45 -0.81
C MET A 199 -17.88 -20.31 -1.79
N GLU A 200 -19.06 -19.86 -1.35
CA GLU A 200 -20.17 -19.59 -2.25
C GLU A 200 -19.78 -18.53 -3.30
N VAL A 201 -19.04 -17.50 -2.90
CA VAL A 201 -18.50 -16.48 -3.81
C VAL A 201 -17.49 -17.08 -4.79
N VAL A 202 -16.56 -17.91 -4.31
CA VAL A 202 -15.56 -18.55 -5.18
C VAL A 202 -16.22 -19.45 -6.22
N GLU A 203 -17.17 -20.30 -5.83
CA GLU A 203 -17.87 -21.20 -6.76
C GLU A 203 -18.68 -20.42 -7.80
N GLN A 204 -19.31 -19.30 -7.41
CA GLN A 204 -20.00 -18.43 -8.38
C GLN A 204 -19.04 -17.84 -9.40
N LEU A 205 -17.87 -17.38 -8.96
CA LEU A 205 -16.84 -16.78 -9.83
C LEU A 205 -16.15 -17.79 -10.75
N ARG A 206 -16.26 -19.08 -10.46
CA ARG A 206 -15.80 -20.16 -11.34
C ARG A 206 -16.73 -20.45 -12.50
N VAL A 207 -17.97 -19.98 -12.49
CA VAL A 207 -18.89 -20.27 -13.61
C VAL A 207 -18.38 -19.58 -14.88
N ASP A 208 -18.21 -20.37 -15.95
CA ASP A 208 -17.71 -19.84 -17.23
C ASP A 208 -18.60 -18.70 -17.75
N GLY A 209 -17.96 -17.60 -18.16
CA GLY A 209 -18.65 -16.40 -18.65
C GLY A 209 -19.32 -15.54 -17.57
N TYR A 210 -19.38 -15.96 -16.29
CA TYR A 210 -20.02 -15.16 -15.23
C TYR A 210 -19.33 -13.80 -15.06
N ILE A 211 -18.01 -13.79 -14.87
CA ILE A 211 -17.22 -12.56 -14.69
C ILE A 211 -17.38 -11.62 -15.89
N ASP A 212 -17.26 -12.15 -17.11
CA ASP A 212 -17.36 -11.34 -18.34
C ASP A 212 -18.78 -10.77 -18.51
N SER A 213 -19.81 -11.54 -18.14
CA SER A 213 -21.20 -11.07 -18.18
C SER A 213 -21.43 -9.88 -17.24
N ILE A 214 -20.86 -9.93 -16.02
CA ILE A 214 -20.97 -8.84 -15.04
C ILE A 214 -20.17 -7.63 -15.51
N LYS A 215 -18.92 -7.81 -15.96
CA LYS A 215 -18.10 -6.71 -16.49
C LYS A 215 -18.80 -5.99 -17.62
N LYS A 216 -19.29 -6.72 -18.63
CA LYS A 216 -20.00 -6.14 -19.77
C LYS A 216 -21.25 -5.36 -19.34
N MET A 217 -22.01 -5.88 -18.38
CA MET A 217 -23.21 -5.23 -17.87
C MET A 217 -22.88 -3.96 -17.07
N GLU A 218 -21.86 -3.99 -16.21
CA GLU A 218 -21.40 -2.85 -15.42
C GLU A 218 -20.75 -1.77 -16.30
N GLU A 219 -19.90 -2.16 -17.26
CA GLU A 219 -19.28 -1.25 -18.24
C GLU A 219 -20.33 -0.48 -19.05
N ALA A 220 -21.41 -1.15 -19.48
CA ALA A 220 -22.51 -0.50 -20.19
C ALA A 220 -23.25 0.52 -19.30
N LYS A 221 -23.47 0.19 -18.02
CA LYS A 221 -24.11 1.11 -17.06
C LYS A 221 -23.24 2.32 -16.74
N VAL A 222 -21.94 2.10 -16.52
CA VAL A 222 -20.95 3.16 -16.27
C VAL A 222 -20.85 4.07 -17.49
N SER A 223 -20.73 3.51 -18.69
CA SER A 223 -20.65 4.28 -19.93
C SER A 223 -21.90 5.13 -20.14
N ALA A 224 -23.10 4.55 -19.96
CA ALA A 224 -24.35 5.28 -20.07
C ALA A 224 -24.45 6.43 -19.05
N TRP A 225 -23.93 6.24 -17.84
CA TRP A 225 -23.89 7.29 -16.82
C TRP A 225 -22.98 8.45 -17.23
N PHE A 226 -21.75 8.17 -17.69
CA PHE A 226 -20.83 9.20 -18.18
C PHE A 226 -21.33 9.90 -19.44
N GLU A 227 -21.96 9.17 -20.37
CA GLU A 227 -22.63 9.74 -21.54
C GLU A 227 -23.73 10.71 -21.12
N ASN A 228 -24.55 10.34 -20.13
CA ASN A 228 -25.60 11.20 -19.59
C ASN A 228 -25.01 12.47 -18.94
N VAL A 229 -23.95 12.33 -18.13
CA VAL A 229 -23.25 13.49 -17.55
C VAL A 229 -22.70 14.40 -18.66
N ASN A 230 -21.96 13.85 -19.62
CA ASN A 230 -21.34 14.62 -20.70
C ASN A 230 -22.36 15.31 -21.61
N LYS A 231 -23.48 14.64 -21.93
CA LYS A 231 -24.56 15.20 -22.73
C LYS A 231 -25.20 16.42 -22.07
N ASN A 232 -25.38 16.37 -20.75
CA ASN A 232 -25.99 17.45 -19.98
C ASN A 232 -24.98 18.49 -19.48
N ASP A 233 -23.68 18.25 -19.66
CA ASP A 233 -22.63 19.13 -19.16
C ASP A 233 -22.52 20.39 -20.01
N ARG A 234 -23.10 21.47 -19.49
CA ARG A 234 -23.10 22.79 -20.11
C ARG A 234 -21.67 23.26 -20.44
N GLY A 235 -20.65 22.88 -19.68
CA GLY A 235 -19.28 23.34 -19.93
C GLY A 235 -18.63 22.83 -21.21
N ILE A 236 -19.19 21.80 -21.85
CA ILE A 236 -18.67 21.20 -23.10
C ILE A 236 -19.70 21.14 -24.23
N GLN A 237 -20.85 21.80 -24.10
CA GLN A 237 -21.88 21.76 -25.15
C GLN A 237 -21.44 22.46 -26.44
N LYS A 238 -21.82 21.89 -27.58
CA LYS A 238 -21.59 22.48 -28.90
C LYS A 238 -22.41 23.77 -29.06
N GLY A 239 -21.84 24.76 -29.73
CA GLY A 239 -22.51 26.04 -30.02
C GLY A 239 -22.27 27.17 -29.01
N GLN A 240 -21.47 26.91 -27.96
CA GLN A 240 -20.95 27.94 -27.06
C GLN A 240 -19.45 27.76 -26.84
N LEU A 241 -18.77 28.81 -26.35
CA LEU A 241 -17.40 28.68 -25.91
C LEU A 241 -17.34 27.68 -24.74
N PRO A 242 -16.51 26.62 -24.81
CA PRO A 242 -16.31 25.72 -23.69
C PRO A 242 -15.82 26.47 -22.46
N TRP A 243 -16.17 26.00 -21.26
CA TRP A 243 -15.82 26.74 -20.04
C TRP A 243 -14.32 26.71 -19.68
N PHE A 244 -13.55 25.82 -20.31
CA PHE A 244 -12.09 25.84 -20.24
C PHE A 244 -11.43 26.87 -21.18
N ASP A 245 -12.20 27.46 -22.10
CA ASP A 245 -11.68 28.45 -23.05
C ASP A 245 -11.24 29.74 -22.31
N PRO A 246 -10.04 30.29 -22.61
CA PRO A 246 -9.57 31.49 -21.95
C PRO A 246 -10.45 32.73 -22.20
N GLY A 247 -11.19 32.76 -23.31
CA GLY A 247 -12.12 33.84 -23.67
C GLY A 247 -13.51 33.73 -23.04
N TYR A 248 -13.82 32.66 -22.32
CA TYR A 248 -15.12 32.51 -21.65
C TYR A 248 -15.23 33.45 -20.42
N ASP A 249 -16.32 34.22 -20.34
CA ASP A 249 -16.61 35.09 -19.21
C ASP A 249 -17.32 34.32 -18.08
N ALA A 250 -16.60 34.11 -16.98
CA ALA A 250 -17.09 33.44 -15.78
C ALA A 250 -17.44 34.41 -14.63
N SER A 251 -17.56 35.72 -14.90
CA SER A 251 -17.85 36.74 -13.87
C SER A 251 -19.18 36.54 -13.14
N ASN A 252 -20.13 35.83 -13.74
CA ASN A 252 -21.44 35.51 -13.15
C ASN A 252 -21.49 34.16 -12.42
N TRP A 253 -20.36 33.49 -12.23
CA TRP A 253 -20.29 32.21 -11.50
C TRP A 253 -20.31 32.45 -9.99
N GLN A 254 -20.60 31.40 -9.23
CA GLN A 254 -20.49 31.44 -7.78
C GLN A 254 -19.00 31.51 -7.40
N THR A 255 -18.63 32.41 -6.49
CA THR A 255 -17.28 32.39 -5.91
C THR A 255 -17.23 31.45 -4.72
N VAL A 256 -16.27 30.53 -4.71
CA VAL A 256 -16.01 29.56 -3.63
C VAL A 256 -14.56 29.67 -3.17
N LYS A 257 -14.26 29.17 -1.96
CA LYS A 257 -12.89 29.09 -1.45
C LYS A 257 -12.40 27.65 -1.52
N LEU A 258 -11.27 27.41 -2.17
CA LEU A 258 -10.59 26.11 -2.21
C LEU A 258 -9.32 26.13 -1.36
N PRO A 259 -8.92 24.99 -0.75
CA PRO A 259 -9.60 23.68 -0.76
C PRO A 259 -10.87 23.65 0.12
N ALA A 260 -11.92 22.97 -0.37
CA ALA A 260 -13.18 22.77 0.34
C ALA A 260 -13.93 21.54 -0.17
N SER A 261 -14.81 21.00 0.68
CA SER A 261 -15.79 19.97 0.32
C SER A 261 -17.01 20.55 -0.41
N TRP A 262 -17.76 19.70 -1.12
CA TRP A 262 -19.02 20.08 -1.77
C TRP A 262 -20.00 20.65 -0.76
N LYS A 263 -20.08 20.05 0.43
CA LYS A 263 -20.92 20.52 1.54
C LYS A 263 -20.59 21.96 1.94
N GLU A 264 -19.31 22.29 2.06
CA GLU A 264 -18.88 23.66 2.40
C GLU A 264 -19.17 24.68 1.29
N MET A 265 -19.27 24.21 0.03
CA MET A 265 -19.58 25.04 -1.13
C MET A 265 -21.08 25.13 -1.45
N GLY A 266 -21.95 24.45 -0.69
CA GLY A 266 -23.39 24.36 -0.99
C GLY A 266 -23.70 23.55 -2.24
N LEU A 267 -22.84 22.60 -2.58
CA LEU A 267 -22.96 21.65 -3.69
C LEU A 267 -23.28 20.24 -3.17
N ASP A 268 -23.77 20.13 -1.95
CA ASP A 268 -24.19 18.84 -1.39
C ASP A 268 -25.17 18.17 -2.36
N SER A 269 -25.05 16.86 -2.50
CA SER A 269 -25.83 16.02 -3.43
C SER A 269 -25.57 16.18 -4.93
N VAL A 270 -24.71 17.09 -5.38
CA VAL A 270 -24.37 17.24 -6.81
C VAL A 270 -23.51 16.08 -7.29
N LYS A 271 -24.14 15.14 -8.00
CA LYS A 271 -23.52 14.04 -8.74
C LYS A 271 -23.37 14.46 -10.20
N GLY A 272 -22.20 14.28 -10.79
CA GLY A 272 -21.91 14.73 -12.15
C GLY A 272 -20.81 15.80 -12.18
N ALA A 273 -20.86 16.68 -13.18
CA ALA A 273 -19.77 17.60 -13.49
C ALA A 273 -19.93 18.96 -12.81
N VAL A 274 -18.89 19.38 -12.10
CA VAL A 274 -18.73 20.74 -11.53
C VAL A 274 -17.45 21.35 -12.08
N TRP A 275 -17.53 22.61 -12.48
CA TRP A 275 -16.44 23.35 -13.07
C TRP A 275 -15.89 24.38 -12.10
N PHE A 276 -14.57 24.48 -12.06
CA PHE A 276 -13.82 25.48 -11.30
C PHE A 276 -12.96 26.27 -12.25
N ARG A 277 -12.90 27.60 -12.10
CA ARG A 277 -12.07 28.48 -12.91
C ARG A 277 -11.36 29.51 -12.05
N LYS A 278 -10.07 29.72 -12.28
CA LYS A 278 -9.27 30.77 -11.65
C LYS A 278 -8.45 31.49 -12.68
N GLU A 279 -8.42 32.80 -12.57
CA GLU A 279 -7.49 33.64 -13.30
C GLU A 279 -6.27 33.88 -12.40
N ILE A 280 -5.09 33.70 -12.97
CA ILE A 280 -3.82 33.95 -12.29
C ILE A 280 -3.02 34.95 -13.11
N ASP A 281 -2.24 35.79 -12.43
CA ASP A 281 -1.25 36.64 -13.07
C ASP A 281 0.10 35.91 -13.05
N VAL A 282 0.65 35.64 -14.23
CA VAL A 282 1.92 34.94 -14.39
C VAL A 282 3.01 35.97 -14.70
N PRO A 283 4.03 36.10 -13.86
CA PRO A 283 5.13 37.02 -14.11
C PRO A 283 5.86 36.72 -15.43
N ALA A 284 6.38 37.76 -16.08
CA ALA A 284 7.05 37.63 -17.37
C ALA A 284 8.21 36.61 -17.39
N PHE A 285 8.89 36.41 -16.26
CA PHE A 285 9.99 35.44 -16.17
C PHE A 285 9.53 33.97 -16.13
N MET A 286 8.25 33.68 -15.81
CA MET A 286 7.67 32.32 -15.89
C MET A 286 7.05 32.04 -17.27
N ALA A 287 6.72 33.10 -18.02
CA ALA A 287 6.09 32.98 -19.32
C ALA A 287 6.95 32.17 -20.30
N GLY A 288 6.33 31.28 -21.07
CA GLY A 288 7.00 30.44 -22.06
C GLY A 288 7.81 29.27 -21.48
N LYS A 289 8.05 29.21 -20.16
CA LYS A 289 8.80 28.12 -19.51
C LYS A 289 7.90 26.91 -19.22
N PRO A 290 8.47 25.70 -19.11
CA PRO A 290 7.74 24.57 -18.55
C PRO A 290 7.38 24.83 -17.09
N ALA A 291 6.30 24.21 -16.62
CA ALA A 291 5.84 24.35 -15.26
C ALA A 291 5.26 23.02 -14.74
N LYS A 292 5.02 22.94 -13.44
CA LYS A 292 4.33 21.83 -12.78
C LYS A 292 3.10 22.37 -12.07
N LEU A 293 1.93 21.84 -12.40
CA LEU A 293 0.66 22.20 -11.77
C LEU A 293 0.30 21.16 -10.71
N TYR A 294 0.25 21.58 -9.46
CA TYR A 294 -0.14 20.76 -8.32
C TYR A 294 -1.53 21.19 -7.87
N MET A 295 -2.51 20.30 -7.94
CA MET A 295 -3.91 20.52 -7.53
C MET A 295 -4.32 19.58 -6.40
N GLY A 296 -3.38 19.30 -5.49
CA GLY A 296 -3.58 18.48 -4.30
C GLY A 296 -4.21 17.12 -4.61
N THR A 297 -5.19 16.73 -3.81
CA THR A 297 -6.00 15.53 -4.02
C THR A 297 -7.45 15.97 -4.21
N ILE A 298 -8.14 15.41 -5.19
CA ILE A 298 -9.55 15.72 -5.50
C ILE A 298 -10.35 14.42 -5.37
N VAL A 299 -11.49 14.44 -4.69
CA VAL A 299 -12.35 13.25 -4.60
C VAL A 299 -12.96 12.96 -5.97
N ASP A 300 -12.89 11.68 -6.36
CA ASP A 300 -13.22 11.15 -7.68
C ASP A 300 -12.28 11.61 -8.79
N SER A 301 -12.76 12.33 -9.79
CA SER A 301 -12.01 12.53 -11.03
C SER A 301 -11.97 13.97 -11.50
N ASP A 302 -10.89 14.34 -12.19
CA ASP A 302 -10.71 15.67 -12.75
C ASP A 302 -10.10 15.66 -14.15
N TRP A 303 -10.39 16.72 -14.89
CA TRP A 303 -9.72 17.15 -16.11
C TRP A 303 -9.31 18.60 -15.94
N THR A 304 -8.02 18.86 -16.03
CA THR A 304 -7.45 20.16 -15.71
C THR A 304 -6.85 20.80 -16.96
N TYR A 305 -7.21 22.07 -17.18
CA TYR A 305 -6.86 22.85 -18.36
C TYR A 305 -6.12 24.13 -17.96
N ILE A 306 -5.14 24.52 -18.77
CA ILE A 306 -4.51 25.84 -18.71
C ILE A 306 -4.68 26.51 -20.08
N ASN A 307 -5.23 27.72 -20.11
CA ASN A 307 -5.47 28.50 -21.32
C ASN A 307 -6.17 27.69 -22.44
N GLY A 308 -7.12 26.84 -22.05
CA GLY A 308 -7.88 25.98 -22.95
C GLY A 308 -7.22 24.66 -23.36
N VAL A 309 -5.98 24.41 -22.95
CA VAL A 309 -5.26 23.16 -23.23
C VAL A 309 -5.35 22.22 -22.05
N LEU A 310 -5.76 20.97 -22.28
CA LEU A 310 -5.78 19.92 -21.25
C LEU A 310 -4.33 19.58 -20.86
N VAL A 311 -3.97 19.82 -19.59
CA VAL A 311 -2.63 19.53 -19.06
C VAL A 311 -2.58 18.23 -18.27
N GLY A 312 -3.73 17.72 -17.82
CA GLY A 312 -3.79 16.43 -17.14
C GLY A 312 -5.19 16.01 -16.71
N SER A 313 -5.29 14.75 -16.31
CA SER A 313 -6.51 14.18 -15.74
C SER A 313 -6.17 13.07 -14.75
N THR A 314 -7.09 12.80 -13.83
CA THR A 314 -6.98 11.70 -12.87
C THR A 314 -8.37 11.13 -12.62
N SER A 315 -8.50 9.80 -12.61
CA SER A 315 -9.81 9.12 -12.65
C SER A 315 -10.36 8.70 -11.29
N TYR A 316 -9.61 8.84 -10.20
CA TYR A 316 -10.07 8.45 -8.86
C TYR A 316 -9.39 9.27 -7.74
N ARG A 317 -9.91 9.15 -6.52
CA ARG A 317 -9.57 10.02 -5.39
C ARG A 317 -8.08 10.09 -5.06
N TYR A 318 -7.37 8.96 -4.93
CA TYR A 318 -6.11 8.95 -4.18
C TYR A 318 -4.86 9.54 -4.87
N PRO A 319 -4.67 9.55 -6.20
CA PRO A 319 -3.49 10.15 -6.81
C PRO A 319 -3.38 11.65 -6.60
N PRO A 320 -2.18 12.22 -6.41
CA PRO A 320 -2.05 13.66 -6.31
C PRO A 320 -2.15 14.20 -7.72
N ARG A 321 -2.79 15.35 -7.89
CA ARG A 321 -2.91 15.99 -9.19
C ARG A 321 -1.63 16.74 -9.44
N LYS A 322 -0.65 16.05 -10.03
CA LYS A 322 0.66 16.60 -10.42
C LYS A 322 0.75 16.51 -11.94
N TYR A 323 0.55 17.63 -12.62
CA TYR A 323 0.51 17.70 -14.08
C TYR A 323 1.68 18.52 -14.61
N GLU A 324 2.36 17.97 -15.61
CA GLU A 324 3.40 18.69 -16.35
C GLU A 324 2.73 19.70 -17.30
N VAL A 325 3.20 20.93 -17.27
CA VAL A 325 2.72 22.04 -18.10
C VAL A 325 3.79 22.31 -19.16
N PRO A 326 3.49 22.12 -20.45
CA PRO A 326 4.48 22.28 -21.51
C PRO A 326 4.94 23.73 -21.65
N ALA A 327 6.18 23.90 -22.08
CA ALA A 327 6.74 25.21 -22.44
C ALA A 327 5.86 25.90 -23.50
N GLY A 328 5.79 27.23 -23.44
CA GLY A 328 4.96 28.04 -24.33
C GLY A 328 3.48 28.16 -23.95
N LEU A 329 2.97 27.36 -23.01
CA LEU A 329 1.56 27.40 -22.62
C LEU A 329 1.22 28.58 -21.70
N LEU A 330 2.12 28.90 -20.77
CA LEU A 330 2.00 30.05 -19.88
C LEU A 330 2.44 31.34 -20.58
N LYS A 331 1.66 32.42 -20.40
CA LYS A 331 1.91 33.74 -20.98
C LYS A 331 2.19 34.76 -19.87
N ALA A 332 2.87 35.86 -20.18
CA ALA A 332 3.01 36.94 -19.20
C ALA A 332 1.64 37.59 -18.96
N GLY A 333 1.34 37.90 -17.70
CA GLY A 333 0.06 38.47 -17.28
C GLY A 333 -1.02 37.40 -17.07
N LYS A 334 -2.26 37.72 -17.45
CA LYS A 334 -3.44 36.88 -17.21
C LYS A 334 -3.35 35.51 -17.90
N ASN A 335 -3.50 34.46 -17.10
CA ASN A 335 -3.71 33.07 -17.53
C ASN A 335 -4.95 32.50 -16.85
N VAL A 336 -5.54 31.46 -17.45
CA VAL A 336 -6.76 30.82 -16.95
C VAL A 336 -6.47 29.36 -16.65
N ILE A 337 -6.80 28.94 -15.43
CA ILE A 337 -6.86 27.52 -15.05
C ILE A 337 -8.33 27.14 -14.93
N ALA A 338 -8.73 26.06 -15.58
CA ALA A 338 -10.07 25.50 -15.48
C ALA A 338 -9.99 24.02 -15.11
N LEU A 339 -10.84 23.59 -14.18
CA LEU A 339 -10.96 22.19 -13.79
C LEU A 339 -12.40 21.75 -14.00
N ARG A 340 -12.55 20.58 -14.61
CA ARG A 340 -13.79 19.84 -14.64
C ARG A 340 -13.66 18.68 -13.68
N VAL A 341 -14.41 18.73 -12.58
CA VAL A 341 -14.43 17.68 -11.56
C VAL A 341 -15.73 16.89 -11.72
N ILE A 342 -15.63 15.57 -11.84
CA ILE A 342 -16.80 14.69 -11.78
C ILE A 342 -16.87 14.05 -10.39
N SER A 343 -17.95 14.34 -9.66
CA SER A 343 -18.31 13.63 -8.43
C SER A 343 -19.25 12.46 -8.75
N ASN A 344 -18.89 11.27 -8.29
CA ASN A 344 -19.60 10.03 -8.56
C ASN A 344 -20.88 9.90 -7.73
N ASP A 345 -20.86 10.35 -6.48
CA ASP A 345 -21.92 10.11 -5.50
C ASP A 345 -22.40 11.38 -4.77
N GLY A 346 -21.80 12.54 -5.05
CA GLY A 346 -22.11 13.83 -4.43
C GLY A 346 -21.16 14.23 -3.29
N ASN A 347 -20.13 13.43 -3.01
CA ASN A 347 -19.13 13.69 -1.97
C ASN A 347 -17.84 14.34 -2.52
N GLY A 348 -17.97 15.24 -3.50
CA GLY A 348 -16.81 15.94 -4.08
C GLY A 348 -16.05 16.78 -3.05
N GLU A 349 -14.72 16.83 -3.17
CA GLU A 349 -13.86 17.58 -2.25
C GLU A 349 -12.51 17.89 -2.90
N PHE A 350 -12.02 19.11 -2.67
CA PHE A 350 -10.59 19.43 -2.76
C PHE A 350 -9.99 19.24 -1.37
N VAL A 351 -9.16 18.21 -1.21
CA VAL A 351 -8.67 17.75 0.11
C VAL A 351 -7.76 18.80 0.75
N LYS A 352 -8.15 19.28 1.94
CA LYS A 352 -7.38 20.29 2.69
C LYS A 352 -6.02 19.77 3.12
N GLY A 353 -5.04 20.67 3.26
CA GLY A 353 -3.67 20.35 3.66
C GLY A 353 -2.81 19.71 2.56
N LYS A 354 -3.32 19.63 1.32
CA LYS A 354 -2.55 19.23 0.13
C LYS A 354 -2.05 20.47 -0.62
N ILE A 355 -1.07 20.29 -1.49
CA ILE A 355 -0.41 21.40 -2.20
C ILE A 355 -1.23 21.81 -3.42
N TYR A 356 -1.67 23.07 -3.46
CA TYR A 356 -2.36 23.72 -4.57
C TYR A 356 -1.49 24.85 -5.13
N ARG A 357 -0.56 24.55 -6.05
CA ARG A 357 0.44 25.50 -6.55
C ARG A 357 0.83 25.25 -8.00
N LEU A 358 1.24 26.31 -8.69
CA LEU A 358 1.94 26.22 -9.97
C LEU A 358 3.42 26.55 -9.76
N PHE A 359 4.31 25.64 -10.14
CA PHE A 359 5.76 25.80 -10.02
C PHE A 359 6.39 26.04 -11.39
N SER A 360 7.24 27.06 -11.53
CA SER A 360 8.09 27.24 -12.71
C SER A 360 9.36 27.98 -12.30
N ASP A 361 10.52 27.47 -12.74
CA ASP A 361 11.82 28.11 -12.55
C ASP A 361 12.15 28.48 -11.08
N GLY A 362 11.86 27.56 -10.15
CA GLY A 362 12.08 27.77 -8.71
C GLY A 362 11.13 28.77 -8.05
N GLN A 363 10.13 29.28 -8.77
CA GLN A 363 9.10 30.18 -8.27
C GLN A 363 7.75 29.47 -8.20
N GLU A 364 6.86 29.95 -7.32
CA GLU A 364 5.54 29.37 -7.10
C GLU A 364 4.42 30.41 -7.15
N ILE A 365 3.27 30.00 -7.68
CA ILE A 365 2.00 30.73 -7.61
C ILE A 365 1.04 29.92 -6.76
N ASN A 366 0.52 30.51 -5.67
CA ASN A 366 -0.49 29.89 -4.83
C ASN A 366 -1.84 29.82 -5.56
N LEU A 367 -2.45 28.63 -5.56
CA LEU A 367 -3.74 28.38 -6.19
C LEU A 367 -4.89 28.25 -5.19
N GLU A 368 -4.61 28.31 -3.88
CA GLU A 368 -5.64 28.36 -2.85
C GLU A 368 -6.46 29.67 -2.88
N GLY A 369 -7.55 29.69 -2.11
CA GLY A 369 -8.42 30.85 -1.98
C GLY A 369 -9.55 30.85 -3.01
N GLU A 370 -9.84 32.01 -3.58
CA GLU A 370 -11.05 32.21 -4.38
C GLU A 370 -10.97 31.57 -5.77
N TRP A 371 -12.02 30.83 -6.12
CA TRP A 371 -12.28 30.23 -7.43
C TRP A 371 -13.71 30.52 -7.86
N GLN A 372 -13.91 30.65 -9.16
CA GLN A 372 -15.24 30.63 -9.74
C GLN A 372 -15.71 29.18 -9.89
N CYS A 373 -16.96 28.90 -9.52
CA CYS A 373 -17.54 27.57 -9.50
C CYS A 373 -18.91 27.55 -10.16
N ARG A 374 -19.18 26.52 -10.97
CA ARG A 374 -20.49 26.31 -11.60
C ARG A 374 -20.76 24.84 -11.87
N VAL A 375 -21.99 24.40 -11.60
CA VAL A 375 -22.45 23.06 -11.98
C VAL A 375 -22.59 23.00 -13.50
N GLY A 376 -21.85 22.08 -14.13
CA GLY A 376 -21.95 21.77 -15.55
C GLY A 376 -23.10 20.81 -15.84
N ALA A 377 -23.15 19.71 -15.09
CA ALA A 377 -24.21 18.71 -15.13
C ALA A 377 -24.49 18.15 -13.74
N ALA A 378 -25.78 17.97 -13.43
CA ALA A 378 -26.23 17.23 -12.26
C ALA A 378 -27.11 16.07 -12.73
N VAL A 379 -26.87 14.88 -12.18
CA VAL A 379 -27.67 13.67 -12.42
C VAL A 379 -28.25 13.14 -11.11
N ASN A 380 -29.41 12.49 -11.19
CA ASN A 380 -30.14 12.04 -10.00
C ASN A 380 -29.46 10.83 -9.33
N GLU A 381 -28.97 9.89 -10.14
CA GLU A 381 -28.37 8.64 -9.69
C GLU A 381 -26.85 8.75 -9.55
N PRO A 382 -26.25 8.11 -8.53
CA PRO A 382 -24.80 8.04 -8.43
C PRO A 382 -24.21 7.18 -9.55
N LEU A 383 -22.90 7.26 -9.74
CA LEU A 383 -22.18 6.33 -10.60
C LEU A 383 -22.50 4.89 -10.15
N PRO A 384 -22.96 4.01 -11.06
CA PRO A 384 -23.21 2.62 -10.72
C PRO A 384 -21.96 1.96 -10.12
N PRO A 385 -22.10 1.16 -9.04
CA PRO A 385 -20.95 0.47 -8.46
C PRO A 385 -20.38 -0.55 -9.45
N VAL A 386 -19.07 -0.76 -9.38
CA VAL A 386 -18.35 -1.77 -10.18
C VAL A 386 -17.82 -2.87 -9.29
N THR A 387 -17.86 -4.11 -9.79
CA THR A 387 -17.35 -5.27 -9.08
C THR A 387 -15.84 -5.38 -9.26
N PHE A 388 -15.10 -5.17 -8.18
CA PHE A 388 -13.66 -5.44 -8.13
C PHE A 388 -13.41 -6.92 -7.89
N PHE A 389 -13.27 -7.69 -8.97
CA PHE A 389 -13.05 -9.14 -8.90
C PHE A 389 -11.78 -9.50 -8.15
N GLN A 390 -10.71 -8.72 -8.25
CA GLN A 390 -9.48 -8.92 -7.50
C GLN A 390 -9.67 -8.83 -5.97
N TYR A 391 -10.78 -8.26 -5.47
CA TYR A 391 -11.06 -8.22 -4.03
C TYR A 391 -11.73 -9.51 -3.53
N LYS A 392 -12.13 -10.40 -4.43
CA LYS A 392 -12.88 -11.60 -4.08
C LYS A 392 -11.93 -12.68 -3.54
N PRO A 393 -12.41 -13.56 -2.64
CA PRO A 393 -11.58 -14.55 -1.99
C PRO A 393 -10.81 -15.43 -2.97
N THR A 394 -9.61 -15.88 -2.57
CA THR A 394 -8.78 -16.86 -3.30
C THR A 394 -8.11 -16.37 -4.58
N GLY A 395 -8.76 -15.48 -5.35
CA GLY A 395 -8.32 -15.15 -6.70
C GLY A 395 -6.85 -14.73 -6.80
N LEU A 396 -6.37 -13.86 -5.91
CA LEU A 396 -4.99 -13.36 -5.95
C LEU A 396 -3.99 -14.35 -5.38
N PHE A 397 -4.38 -15.18 -4.40
CA PHE A 397 -3.54 -16.31 -4.00
C PHE A 397 -3.21 -17.19 -5.20
N ASN A 398 -4.25 -17.63 -5.92
CA ASN A 398 -4.13 -18.52 -7.06
C ASN A 398 -3.33 -17.91 -8.23
N GLY A 399 -3.59 -16.64 -8.54
CA GLY A 399 -2.99 -15.98 -9.69
C GLY A 399 -1.61 -15.38 -9.45
N MET A 400 -1.28 -14.98 -8.20
CA MET A 400 -0.05 -14.24 -7.91
C MET A 400 0.88 -14.94 -6.91
N ILE A 401 0.37 -15.72 -5.96
CA ILE A 401 1.19 -16.33 -4.90
C ILE A 401 1.52 -17.79 -5.22
N ALA A 402 0.54 -18.56 -5.70
CA ALA A 402 0.73 -19.97 -6.04
C ALA A 402 1.89 -20.23 -7.03
N PRO A 403 2.09 -19.41 -8.08
CA PRO A 403 3.25 -19.55 -8.98
C PRO A 403 4.62 -19.34 -8.31
N LEU A 404 4.65 -18.72 -7.12
CA LEU A 404 5.89 -18.39 -6.40
C LEU A 404 6.33 -19.51 -5.43
N LEU A 405 5.46 -20.47 -5.11
CA LEU A 405 5.65 -21.43 -4.02
C LEU A 405 6.91 -22.30 -4.16
N ASN A 406 7.41 -22.49 -5.38
CA ASN A 406 8.64 -23.25 -5.64
C ASN A 406 9.92 -22.42 -5.49
N TYR A 407 9.82 -21.09 -5.38
CA TYR A 407 10.97 -20.20 -5.25
C TYR A 407 11.43 -20.12 -3.79
N GLY A 408 12.71 -20.36 -3.51
CA GLY A 408 13.21 -20.26 -2.13
C GLY A 408 13.19 -18.81 -1.63
N ILE A 409 12.69 -18.59 -0.40
CA ILE A 409 12.63 -17.24 0.20
C ILE A 409 13.25 -17.17 1.61
N LYS A 410 13.69 -15.99 2.01
CA LYS A 410 14.08 -15.63 3.38
C LYS A 410 12.85 -15.41 4.26
N GLY A 411 11.86 -14.67 3.76
CA GLY A 411 10.63 -14.33 4.48
C GLY A 411 9.66 -13.46 3.66
N VAL A 412 8.65 -12.94 4.33
CA VAL A 412 7.60 -12.08 3.75
C VAL A 412 7.54 -10.76 4.50
N ILE A 413 7.40 -9.65 3.75
CA ILE A 413 6.93 -8.36 4.27
C ILE A 413 5.52 -8.08 3.74
N TRP A 414 4.62 -7.70 4.65
CA TRP A 414 3.18 -7.58 4.38
C TRP A 414 2.62 -6.24 4.85
N TYR A 415 1.93 -5.52 3.98
CA TYR A 415 1.24 -4.29 4.36
C TYR A 415 -0.19 -4.30 3.82
N GLN A 416 -1.12 -4.70 4.69
CA GLN A 416 -2.54 -4.76 4.39
C GLN A 416 -3.38 -4.61 5.65
N GLY A 417 -4.58 -4.08 5.47
CA GLY A 417 -5.62 -4.06 6.47
C GLY A 417 -6.73 -3.08 6.11
N GLU A 418 -6.43 -2.01 5.37
CA GLU A 418 -7.36 -0.92 5.13
C GLU A 418 -8.66 -1.39 4.47
N SER A 419 -8.63 -2.41 3.60
CA SER A 419 -9.85 -2.97 2.99
C SER A 419 -10.65 -3.92 3.89
N ASN A 420 -10.18 -4.17 5.12
CA ASN A 420 -10.89 -4.94 6.14
C ASN A 420 -11.38 -4.05 7.30
N THR A 421 -11.21 -2.73 7.23
CA THR A 421 -11.62 -1.83 8.32
C THR A 421 -13.12 -1.70 8.47
N ASP A 422 -13.91 -1.98 7.43
CA ASP A 422 -15.38 -1.96 7.52
C ASP A 422 -15.94 -3.16 8.31
N ASN A 423 -15.14 -4.21 8.49
CA ASN A 423 -15.46 -5.36 9.32
C ASN A 423 -14.18 -5.98 9.92
N PRO A 424 -13.57 -5.32 10.92
CA PRO A 424 -12.26 -5.70 11.44
C PRO A 424 -12.30 -6.97 12.30
N LYS A 425 -13.47 -7.31 12.85
CA LYS A 425 -13.64 -8.43 13.79
C LYS A 425 -13.21 -9.75 13.16
N GLY A 426 -12.30 -10.46 13.83
CA GLY A 426 -11.80 -11.75 13.38
C GLY A 426 -10.73 -11.68 12.29
N TYR A 427 -10.23 -10.49 11.96
CA TYR A 427 -9.08 -10.32 11.07
C TYR A 427 -7.87 -11.12 11.56
N SER A 428 -7.57 -11.11 12.86
CA SER A 428 -6.45 -11.89 13.43
C SER A 428 -6.54 -13.37 13.07
N LYS A 429 -7.75 -13.96 13.14
CA LYS A 429 -7.98 -15.38 12.78
C LYS A 429 -7.72 -15.64 11.29
N LYS A 430 -8.25 -14.78 10.42
CA LYS A 430 -8.04 -14.88 8.95
C LYS A 430 -6.56 -14.73 8.61
N PHE A 431 -5.89 -13.75 9.22
CA PHE A 431 -4.48 -13.50 8.98
C PHE A 431 -3.60 -14.62 9.48
N SER A 432 -3.86 -15.15 10.67
CA SER A 432 -3.15 -16.31 11.19
C SER A 432 -3.35 -17.55 10.32
N ALA A 433 -4.57 -17.79 9.81
CA ALA A 433 -4.85 -18.89 8.90
C ALA A 433 -4.10 -18.73 7.56
N MET A 434 -4.07 -17.51 7.00
CA MET A 434 -3.31 -17.20 5.79
C MET A 434 -1.81 -17.46 5.97
N ILE A 435 -1.21 -16.95 7.05
CA ILE A 435 0.22 -17.13 7.34
C ILE A 435 0.58 -18.61 7.48
N ALA A 436 -0.22 -19.37 8.26
CA ALA A 436 0.00 -20.79 8.47
C ALA A 436 -0.12 -21.58 7.17
N ASP A 437 -1.11 -21.26 6.33
CA ASP A 437 -1.31 -21.91 5.04
C ASP A 437 -0.18 -21.60 4.05
N TRP A 438 0.26 -20.34 3.96
CA TRP A 438 1.40 -19.97 3.12
C TRP A 438 2.66 -20.71 3.55
N ARG A 439 2.97 -20.75 4.85
CA ARG A 439 4.12 -21.52 5.38
C ARG A 439 4.04 -22.99 5.02
N LYS A 440 2.86 -23.60 5.18
CA LYS A 440 2.60 -24.99 4.81
C LYS A 440 2.84 -25.23 3.32
N LYS A 441 2.25 -24.41 2.45
CA LYS A 441 2.32 -24.56 0.99
C LYS A 441 3.72 -24.29 0.43
N TRP A 442 4.48 -23.35 1.02
CA TRP A 442 5.87 -23.12 0.65
C TRP A 442 6.80 -24.25 1.09
N GLY A 443 6.42 -25.00 2.13
CA GLY A 443 7.16 -26.19 2.58
C GLY A 443 8.58 -25.91 3.12
N GLN A 444 8.89 -24.66 3.49
CA GLN A 444 10.24 -24.26 3.95
C GLN A 444 10.27 -23.81 5.42
N GLY A 445 9.36 -24.38 6.23
CA GLY A 445 9.23 -24.13 7.67
C GLY A 445 8.59 -22.78 8.00
N ASP A 446 8.72 -22.37 9.26
CA ASP A 446 8.15 -21.12 9.77
C ASP A 446 9.03 -19.93 9.40
N PHE A 447 9.08 -19.55 8.12
CA PHE A 447 9.83 -18.36 7.72
C PHE A 447 9.25 -17.08 8.37
N PRO A 448 10.09 -16.05 8.59
CA PRO A 448 9.66 -14.77 9.14
C PRO A 448 8.53 -14.15 8.32
N PHE A 449 7.44 -13.79 9.01
CA PHE A 449 6.33 -13.04 8.43
C PHE A 449 6.22 -11.69 9.13
N LEU A 450 6.70 -10.64 8.46
CA LEU A 450 6.81 -9.30 9.01
C LEU A 450 5.71 -8.44 8.42
N TYR A 451 4.98 -7.69 9.23
CA TYR A 451 3.86 -6.89 8.74
C TYR A 451 3.76 -5.52 9.40
N VAL A 452 3.04 -4.62 8.75
CA VAL A 452 2.85 -3.25 9.20
C VAL A 452 1.46 -3.11 9.83
N GLN A 453 1.41 -2.61 11.06
CA GLN A 453 0.16 -2.18 11.68
C GLN A 453 -0.34 -0.91 11.00
N LEU A 454 -1.65 -0.75 10.79
CA LEU A 454 -2.16 0.41 10.07
C LEU A 454 -1.70 1.74 10.69
N ALA A 455 -1.26 2.66 9.83
CA ALA A 455 -0.88 4.01 10.20
C ALA A 455 -2.11 4.85 10.58
N ASN A 456 -1.91 6.05 11.15
CA ASN A 456 -2.97 7.02 11.40
C ASN A 456 -3.61 7.52 10.11
N PHE A 457 -4.94 7.65 10.12
CA PHE A 457 -5.72 8.16 9.00
C PHE A 457 -7.03 8.76 9.51
N MET A 458 -7.60 9.71 8.75
CA MET A 458 -8.79 10.51 9.08
C MET A 458 -8.55 11.62 10.11
N GLU A 459 -9.53 12.49 10.27
CA GLU A 459 -9.51 13.57 11.27
C GLU A 459 -9.39 13.00 12.69
N ALA A 460 -8.59 13.67 13.52
CA ALA A 460 -8.52 13.37 14.93
C ALA A 460 -9.85 13.72 15.62
N LYS A 461 -10.21 12.97 16.66
CA LYS A 461 -11.40 13.20 17.48
C LYS A 461 -10.97 13.63 18.88
N ASP A 462 -11.64 14.66 19.40
CA ASP A 462 -11.32 15.21 20.72
C ASP A 462 -11.77 14.33 21.88
N GLN A 463 -12.73 13.43 21.67
CA GLN A 463 -13.29 12.57 22.71
C GLN A 463 -13.01 11.09 22.39
N PRO A 464 -12.85 10.23 23.42
CA PRO A 464 -12.75 8.80 23.19
C PRO A 464 -14.00 8.30 22.45
N SER A 465 -13.79 7.56 21.36
CA SER A 465 -14.87 7.02 20.55
C SER A 465 -14.58 5.59 20.10
N GLU A 466 -15.61 4.90 19.65
CA GLU A 466 -15.40 3.67 18.89
C GLU A 466 -14.66 3.97 17.58
N SER A 467 -13.82 3.04 17.15
CA SER A 467 -13.01 3.14 15.94
C SER A 467 -12.77 1.74 15.39
N GLN A 468 -13.31 1.48 14.20
CA GLN A 468 -13.07 0.22 13.50
C GLN A 468 -11.61 0.12 13.04
N TRP A 469 -10.98 1.27 12.75
CA TRP A 469 -9.57 1.36 12.42
C TRP A 469 -8.67 0.93 13.61
N ALA A 470 -8.95 1.43 14.81
CA ALA A 470 -8.26 1.00 16.03
C ALA A 470 -8.53 -0.48 16.36
N GLN A 471 -9.77 -0.94 16.15
CA GLN A 471 -10.11 -2.36 16.30
C GLN A 471 -9.29 -3.24 15.35
N LEU A 472 -9.09 -2.81 14.10
CA LEU A 472 -8.23 -3.55 13.17
C LEU A 472 -6.76 -3.55 13.59
N ARG A 473 -6.23 -2.41 14.08
CA ARG A 473 -4.87 -2.37 14.64
C ARG A 473 -4.69 -3.35 15.79
N GLU A 474 -5.70 -3.50 16.64
CA GLU A 474 -5.70 -4.48 17.73
C GLU A 474 -5.74 -5.92 17.19
N GLU A 475 -6.53 -6.20 16.14
CA GLU A 475 -6.52 -7.51 15.47
C GLU A 475 -5.16 -7.82 14.82
N GLN A 476 -4.50 -6.82 14.24
CA GLN A 476 -3.12 -6.94 13.75
C GLN A 476 -2.13 -7.22 14.90
N ARG A 477 -2.28 -6.58 16.06
CA ARG A 477 -1.46 -6.86 17.25
C ARG A 477 -1.68 -8.30 17.75
N ARG A 478 -2.93 -8.76 17.79
CA ARG A 478 -3.30 -10.13 18.21
C ARG A 478 -2.70 -11.21 17.32
N ALA A 479 -2.46 -10.93 16.03
CA ALA A 479 -1.80 -11.85 15.11
C ALA A 479 -0.32 -12.17 15.49
N LEU A 480 0.30 -11.38 16.38
CA LEU A 480 1.64 -11.67 16.94
C LEU A 480 1.67 -12.94 17.81
N CYS A 481 0.52 -13.57 18.09
CA CYS A 481 0.46 -14.88 18.75
C CYS A 481 1.17 -15.98 17.93
N LEU A 482 1.32 -15.80 16.61
CA LEU A 482 2.04 -16.74 15.77
C LEU A 482 3.56 -16.60 15.91
N PRO A 483 4.29 -17.72 16.01
CA PRO A 483 5.74 -17.68 16.08
C PRO A 483 6.37 -17.13 14.79
N ASN A 484 7.56 -16.57 14.95
CA ASN A 484 8.34 -15.95 13.87
C ASN A 484 7.55 -14.91 13.07
N THR A 485 6.70 -14.15 13.76
CA THR A 485 6.01 -12.97 13.21
C THR A 485 6.53 -11.70 13.87
N GLY A 486 6.47 -10.59 13.15
CA GLY A 486 6.87 -9.28 13.66
C GLY A 486 5.96 -8.19 13.13
N MET A 487 5.61 -7.23 13.98
CA MET A 487 4.72 -6.12 13.63
C MET A 487 5.46 -4.78 13.75
N ALA A 488 5.58 -4.07 12.63
CA ALA A 488 6.03 -2.69 12.59
C ALA A 488 4.83 -1.80 12.93
N VAL A 489 4.87 -1.18 14.11
CA VAL A 489 3.88 -0.16 14.50
C VAL A 489 4.09 1.06 13.60
N ALA A 490 3.05 1.57 12.93
CA ALA A 490 3.14 2.73 12.03
C ALA A 490 2.23 3.89 12.43
N ILE A 491 1.74 3.87 13.68
CA ILE A 491 0.78 4.84 14.20
C ILE A 491 1.21 6.30 14.00
N ASP A 492 2.50 6.60 14.11
CA ASP A 492 3.08 7.94 14.00
C ASP A 492 3.52 8.32 12.57
N LEU A 493 3.29 7.44 11.58
CA LEU A 493 3.76 7.62 10.21
C LEU A 493 2.64 8.06 9.25
N GLY A 494 1.39 8.10 9.74
CA GLY A 494 0.18 8.37 8.97
C GLY A 494 -0.08 9.84 8.68
N GLU A 495 -0.96 10.10 7.71
CA GLU A 495 -1.48 11.43 7.41
C GLU A 495 -3.00 11.43 7.62
N TRP A 496 -3.56 12.47 8.24
CA TRP A 496 -5.00 12.54 8.50
C TRP A 496 -5.83 12.60 7.21
N ASN A 497 -5.26 13.18 6.15
CA ASN A 497 -5.92 13.46 4.87
C ASN A 497 -5.47 12.55 3.71
N ASP A 498 -4.66 11.53 3.98
CA ASP A 498 -4.18 10.58 2.98
C ASP A 498 -4.06 9.17 3.53
N LEU A 499 -4.69 8.23 2.82
CA LEU A 499 -4.61 6.81 3.15
C LEU A 499 -3.20 6.26 2.90
N HIS A 500 -2.39 6.93 2.08
CA HIS A 500 -1.08 6.50 1.62
C HIS A 500 0.02 7.42 2.17
N PRO A 501 0.47 7.24 3.42
CA PRO A 501 1.46 8.11 4.03
C PRO A 501 2.76 8.17 3.22
N LEU A 502 3.34 9.37 3.11
CA LEU A 502 4.58 9.60 2.37
C LEU A 502 5.83 9.08 3.10
N ASN A 503 5.80 8.92 4.43
CA ASN A 503 6.92 8.39 5.21
C ASN A 503 7.07 6.86 5.04
N LYS A 504 7.48 6.43 3.84
CA LYS A 504 7.75 5.02 3.50
C LYS A 504 9.10 4.53 4.01
N LYS A 505 10.03 5.46 4.25
CA LYS A 505 11.35 5.14 4.79
C LYS A 505 11.27 4.48 6.15
N ASP A 506 10.60 5.12 7.10
CA ASP A 506 10.49 4.58 8.47
C ASP A 506 9.71 3.27 8.51
N VAL A 507 8.73 3.07 7.61
CA VAL A 507 8.03 1.77 7.46
C VAL A 507 9.02 0.68 7.04
N GLY A 508 9.80 0.91 5.99
CA GLY A 508 10.79 -0.04 5.49
C GLY A 508 11.89 -0.33 6.52
N GLU A 509 12.37 0.70 7.22
CA GLU A 509 13.41 0.55 8.26
C GLU A 509 12.90 -0.21 9.49
N ARG A 510 11.65 0.02 9.93
CA ARG A 510 11.04 -0.75 11.02
C ARG A 510 10.85 -2.22 10.65
N LEU A 511 10.46 -2.52 9.41
CA LEU A 511 10.45 -3.89 8.90
C LEU A 511 11.86 -4.50 8.87
N ALA A 512 12.88 -3.72 8.50
CA ALA A 512 14.26 -4.18 8.48
C ALA A 512 14.79 -4.50 9.89
N LEU A 513 14.42 -3.72 10.92
CA LEU A 513 14.72 -4.05 12.32
C LEU A 513 14.12 -5.40 12.73
N LEU A 514 12.85 -5.65 12.36
CA LEU A 514 12.20 -6.93 12.62
C LEU A 514 12.88 -8.09 11.88
N ALA A 515 13.28 -7.87 10.63
CA ALA A 515 14.05 -8.85 9.86
C ALA A 515 15.39 -9.16 10.54
N ARG A 516 16.15 -8.13 10.94
CA ARG A 516 17.43 -8.31 11.66
C ARG A 516 17.26 -9.18 12.91
N LYS A 517 16.22 -8.92 13.70
CA LYS A 517 15.93 -9.69 14.91
C LYS A 517 15.51 -11.13 14.61
N LEU A 518 14.55 -11.33 13.69
CA LEU A 518 13.88 -12.62 13.48
C LEU A 518 14.53 -13.49 12.40
N ALA A 519 14.99 -12.89 11.30
CA ALA A 519 15.54 -13.57 10.14
C ALA A 519 17.08 -13.70 10.16
N TYR A 520 17.76 -12.76 10.85
CA TYR A 520 19.22 -12.73 10.96
C TYR A 520 19.74 -13.03 12.37
N GLY A 521 18.84 -13.21 13.34
CA GLY A 521 19.19 -13.71 14.67
C GLY A 521 19.84 -12.68 15.60
N GLU A 522 19.68 -11.38 15.33
CA GLU A 522 20.10 -10.31 16.25
C GLU A 522 19.15 -10.22 17.45
N LYS A 523 19.24 -11.19 18.37
CA LYS A 523 18.26 -11.40 19.46
C LYS A 523 18.10 -10.20 20.40
N ASP A 524 19.21 -9.51 20.67
CA ASP A 524 19.26 -8.37 21.60
C ASP A 524 18.81 -7.04 20.96
N LEU A 525 18.53 -7.04 19.66
CA LEU A 525 18.05 -5.86 18.96
C LEU A 525 16.63 -5.48 19.43
N VAL A 526 16.44 -4.21 19.78
CA VAL A 526 15.10 -3.63 19.95
C VAL A 526 14.54 -3.33 18.57
N ALA A 527 13.50 -4.07 18.18
CA ALA A 527 12.94 -4.04 16.82
C ALA A 527 11.46 -3.65 16.75
N SER A 528 10.83 -3.39 17.90
CA SER A 528 9.44 -2.98 18.01
C SER A 528 9.28 -2.13 19.28
N GLY A 529 8.26 -1.27 19.29
CA GLY A 529 7.90 -0.46 20.46
C GLY A 529 7.08 -1.25 21.48
N PRO A 530 6.64 -0.59 22.57
CA PRO A 530 5.89 -1.22 23.64
C PRO A 530 4.59 -1.90 23.15
N LEU A 531 4.35 -3.13 23.58
CA LEU A 531 3.12 -3.87 23.30
C LEU A 531 2.40 -4.21 24.60
N TYR A 532 1.09 -4.03 24.65
CA TYR A 532 0.29 -4.39 25.83
C TYR A 532 0.50 -5.86 26.22
N LYS A 533 0.81 -6.06 27.51
CA LYS A 533 1.02 -7.38 28.10
C LYS A 533 -0.07 -7.74 29.11
N SER A 534 -0.35 -6.85 30.06
CA SER A 534 -1.34 -7.09 31.11
C SER A 534 -1.81 -5.79 31.77
N MET A 535 -2.97 -5.87 32.42
CA MET A 535 -3.52 -4.84 33.29
C MET A 535 -3.81 -5.46 34.65
N ARG A 536 -3.46 -4.74 35.72
CA ARG A 536 -3.94 -5.02 37.09
C ARG A 536 -4.54 -3.76 37.69
N VAL A 537 -5.54 -3.91 38.55
CA VAL A 537 -6.22 -2.78 39.19
C VAL A 537 -5.83 -2.73 40.66
N GLU A 538 -5.37 -1.57 41.12
CA GLU A 538 -5.03 -1.28 42.51
C GLU A 538 -5.80 -0.03 42.95
N GLY A 539 -6.91 -0.24 43.69
CA GLY A 539 -7.83 0.85 44.03
C GLY A 539 -8.46 1.46 42.76
N ASN A 540 -8.31 2.77 42.60
CA ASN A 540 -8.80 3.51 41.42
C ASN A 540 -7.78 3.60 40.27
N LYS A 541 -6.64 2.90 40.36
CA LYS A 541 -5.57 2.92 39.36
C LYS A 541 -5.52 1.62 38.58
N ALA A 542 -5.43 1.73 37.26
CA ALA A 542 -5.08 0.62 36.37
C ALA A 542 -3.58 0.69 36.05
N ILE A 543 -2.86 -0.37 36.39
CA ILE A 543 -1.42 -0.52 36.15
C ILE A 543 -1.23 -1.41 34.93
N ILE A 544 -0.62 -0.84 33.89
CA ILE A 544 -0.42 -1.48 32.60
C ILE A 544 1.04 -1.89 32.45
N GLU A 545 1.27 -3.17 32.15
CA GLU A 545 2.59 -3.68 31.79
C GLU A 545 2.71 -3.86 30.29
N PHE A 546 3.92 -3.64 29.77
CA PHE A 546 4.26 -3.77 28.36
C PHE A 546 5.37 -4.79 28.16
N SER A 547 5.35 -5.49 27.03
CA SER A 547 6.54 -6.11 26.45
C SER A 547 7.22 -5.12 25.50
N ASN A 548 8.43 -5.44 25.03
CA ASN A 548 9.18 -4.67 24.03
C ASN A 548 9.48 -3.22 24.45
N ILE A 549 9.74 -3.01 25.74
CA ILE A 549 10.09 -1.70 26.31
C ILE A 549 11.52 -1.25 26.01
N GLY A 550 12.35 -2.12 25.40
CA GLY A 550 13.77 -1.83 25.17
C GLY A 550 14.50 -1.45 26.46
N SER A 551 15.17 -0.31 26.47
CA SER A 551 15.85 0.25 27.65
C SER A 551 14.94 1.06 28.58
N GLY A 552 13.63 1.06 28.33
CA GLY A 552 12.60 1.65 29.19
C GLY A 552 11.54 2.42 28.41
N LEU A 553 10.44 2.77 29.08
CA LEU A 553 9.39 3.60 28.50
C LEU A 553 9.78 5.09 28.50
N MET A 554 9.23 5.85 27.55
CA MET A 554 9.38 7.30 27.49
C MET A 554 8.13 8.01 26.93
N VAL A 555 8.02 9.29 27.27
CA VAL A 555 7.05 10.22 26.68
C VAL A 555 7.73 10.97 25.53
N LYS A 556 7.35 10.69 24.27
CA LYS A 556 7.89 11.41 23.12
C LYS A 556 7.52 12.89 23.21
N GLY A 557 8.55 13.76 23.15
CA GLY A 557 8.40 15.19 23.35
C GLY A 557 8.32 15.64 24.82
N GLY A 558 8.40 14.72 25.79
CA GLY A 558 8.28 15.02 27.21
C GLY A 558 6.85 15.34 27.68
N GLY A 559 6.72 15.79 28.92
CA GLY A 559 5.43 16.16 29.52
C GLY A 559 4.58 14.97 29.96
N GLN A 560 3.26 15.14 29.90
CA GLN A 560 2.29 14.12 30.33
C GLN A 560 1.99 13.11 29.23
N LEU A 561 1.72 11.86 29.61
CA LEU A 561 1.18 10.86 28.69
C LEU A 561 -0.21 11.28 28.21
N LYS A 562 -0.45 11.07 26.92
CA LYS A 562 -1.72 11.38 26.23
C LYS A 562 -2.35 10.09 25.70
N HIS A 563 -3.60 10.19 25.28
CA HIS A 563 -4.34 9.13 24.58
C HIS A 563 -4.61 7.86 25.39
N PHE A 564 -4.61 7.96 26.72
CA PHE A 564 -5.17 6.94 27.59
C PHE A 564 -6.62 7.26 27.90
N ALA A 565 -7.51 6.32 27.64
CA ALA A 565 -8.90 6.37 28.08
C ALA A 565 -9.19 5.24 29.05
N ILE A 566 -10.01 5.51 30.06
CA ILE A 566 -10.37 4.55 31.12
C ILE A 566 -11.88 4.52 31.29
N ALA A 567 -12.42 3.35 31.62
CA ALA A 567 -13.85 3.15 31.85
C ALA A 567 -14.11 2.33 33.11
N GLY A 568 -15.22 2.63 33.78
CA GLY A 568 -15.81 1.79 34.82
C GLY A 568 -16.71 0.70 34.22
N ARG A 569 -17.53 0.06 35.06
CA ARG A 569 -18.43 -1.05 34.66
C ARG A 569 -19.46 -0.67 33.58
N ASP A 570 -19.76 0.61 33.43
CA ASP A 570 -20.66 1.12 32.39
C ASP A 570 -20.04 1.17 30.98
N LYS A 571 -18.72 0.88 30.88
CA LYS A 571 -17.92 0.93 29.65
C LYS A 571 -17.95 2.29 28.94
N LYS A 572 -18.24 3.37 29.66
CA LYS A 572 -18.13 4.73 29.13
C LYS A 572 -16.70 5.23 29.30
N PHE A 573 -15.97 5.28 28.19
CA PHE A 573 -14.59 5.73 28.18
C PHE A 573 -14.50 7.24 28.32
N VAL A 574 -13.65 7.68 29.25
CA VAL A 574 -13.24 9.09 29.42
C VAL A 574 -11.73 9.18 29.34
N TRP A 575 -11.20 10.35 28.98
CA TRP A 575 -9.75 10.58 29.01
C TRP A 575 -9.22 10.43 30.43
N ALA A 576 -8.08 9.74 30.57
CA ALA A 576 -7.48 9.40 31.84
C ALA A 576 -6.17 10.18 32.06
N LYS A 577 -5.83 10.38 33.34
CA LYS A 577 -4.46 10.74 33.73
C LYS A 577 -3.59 9.50 33.60
N ALA A 578 -2.37 9.67 33.09
CA ALA A 578 -1.41 8.58 32.96
C ALA A 578 0.02 9.05 33.25
N ILE A 579 0.79 8.23 33.96
CA ILE A 579 2.22 8.44 34.23
C ILE A 579 3.02 7.16 34.03
N ILE A 580 4.30 7.30 33.73
CA ILE A 580 5.25 6.20 33.71
C ILE A 580 5.82 6.08 35.13
N GLU A 581 5.63 4.92 35.75
CA GLU A 581 6.29 4.54 37.01
C GLU A 581 7.12 3.29 36.74
N ASP A 582 8.45 3.42 36.82
CA ASP A 582 9.42 2.44 36.36
C ASP A 582 9.15 2.03 34.89
N ASP A 583 8.90 0.74 34.65
CA ASP A 583 8.59 0.17 33.33
C ASP A 583 7.09 -0.08 33.11
N ARG A 584 6.24 0.61 33.88
CA ARG A 584 4.79 0.48 33.84
C ARG A 584 4.11 1.81 33.57
N VAL A 585 2.89 1.76 33.05
CA VAL A 585 2.03 2.94 32.97
C VAL A 585 0.90 2.82 33.98
N VAL A 586 0.75 3.84 34.82
CA VAL A 586 -0.34 3.94 35.80
C VAL A 586 -1.38 4.89 35.26
N VAL A 587 -2.61 4.41 35.08
CA VAL A 587 -3.74 5.10 34.45
C VAL A 587 -4.89 5.24 35.45
N TRP A 588 -5.46 6.44 35.59
CA TRP A 588 -6.60 6.66 36.49
C TRP A 588 -7.48 7.85 36.07
N HIS A 589 -8.69 7.88 36.61
CA HIS A 589 -9.58 9.04 36.57
C HIS A 589 -10.22 9.21 37.94
N ASP A 590 -10.31 10.45 38.44
CA ASP A 590 -10.74 10.71 39.82
C ASP A 590 -12.20 10.26 40.06
N ASP A 591 -13.05 10.33 39.02
CA ASP A 591 -14.45 9.89 39.08
C ASP A 591 -14.67 8.39 38.80
N ILE A 592 -13.61 7.60 38.54
CA ILE A 592 -13.70 6.17 38.26
C ILE A 592 -13.03 5.38 39.41
N PRO A 593 -13.78 5.03 40.47
CA PRO A 593 -13.20 4.36 41.64
C PRO A 593 -12.84 2.90 41.39
N ASN A 594 -13.45 2.26 40.38
CA ASN A 594 -13.24 0.85 40.04
C ASN A 594 -13.08 0.71 38.51
N PRO A 595 -11.89 0.99 37.97
CA PRO A 595 -11.66 0.86 36.53
C PRO A 595 -11.71 -0.61 36.12
N VAL A 596 -12.33 -0.87 34.96
CA VAL A 596 -12.43 -2.24 34.40
C VAL A 596 -11.84 -2.33 33.01
N ALA A 597 -11.61 -1.21 32.33
CA ALA A 597 -11.03 -1.19 31.00
C ALA A 597 -10.16 0.05 30.77
N VAL A 598 -9.06 -0.14 30.04
CA VAL A 598 -8.18 0.91 29.54
C VAL A 598 -8.01 0.74 28.03
N ARG A 599 -7.97 1.87 27.32
CA ARG A 599 -7.60 1.96 25.90
C ARG A 599 -6.42 2.91 25.76
N TYR A 600 -5.48 2.59 24.89
CA TYR A 600 -4.42 3.51 24.47
C TYR A 600 -4.48 3.74 22.97
N ALA A 601 -4.45 5.01 22.57
CA ALA A 601 -4.43 5.45 21.17
C ALA A 601 -5.54 4.80 20.31
N TRP A 602 -6.72 4.62 20.91
CA TRP A 602 -7.88 3.96 20.31
C TRP A 602 -8.72 4.96 19.49
N ALA A 603 -8.21 5.31 18.31
CA ALA A 603 -8.88 6.17 17.35
C ALA A 603 -8.38 5.88 15.93
N ASP A 604 -9.07 6.42 14.91
CA ASP A 604 -8.63 6.38 13.51
C ASP A 604 -7.28 7.12 13.38
N ASN A 605 -7.23 8.32 13.94
CA ASN A 605 -6.03 9.15 14.08
C ASN A 605 -5.86 9.66 15.53
N PRO A 606 -5.16 8.92 16.41
CA PRO A 606 -4.76 9.38 17.74
C PRO A 606 -3.59 10.38 17.65
N GLU A 607 -3.84 11.55 17.08
CA GLU A 607 -2.84 12.61 16.89
C GLU A 607 -2.23 13.04 18.23
N GLY A 608 -0.90 12.91 18.35
CA GLY A 608 -0.18 13.22 19.59
C GLY A 608 -0.07 12.07 20.58
N ALA A 609 -0.42 10.83 20.19
CA ALA A 609 -0.06 9.63 20.96
C ALA A 609 1.46 9.56 21.17
N ASN A 610 1.88 9.51 22.44
CA ASN A 610 3.25 9.84 22.83
C ASN A 610 3.93 8.80 23.74
N LEU A 611 3.37 7.59 23.92
CA LEU A 611 4.08 6.48 24.58
C LEU A 611 5.02 5.77 23.60
N TYR A 612 6.32 5.75 23.93
CA TYR A 612 7.39 5.13 23.15
C TYR A 612 8.30 4.32 24.07
N ASN A 613 9.16 3.47 23.50
CA ASN A 613 10.37 3.04 24.19
C ASN A 613 11.51 4.05 23.96
N ARG A 614 12.57 3.96 24.77
CA ARG A 614 13.74 4.86 24.70
C ARG A 614 14.54 4.74 23.39
N GLU A 615 14.35 3.67 22.62
CA GLU A 615 14.90 3.51 21.28
C GLU A 615 14.09 4.25 20.19
N GLY A 616 13.02 4.94 20.57
CA GLY A 616 12.25 5.80 19.66
C GLY A 616 11.17 5.07 18.86
N LEU A 617 10.77 3.86 19.26
CA LEU A 617 9.69 3.11 18.62
C LEU A 617 8.35 3.32 19.36
N PRO A 618 7.26 3.63 18.64
CA PRO A 618 5.96 3.91 19.25
C PRO A 618 5.31 2.67 19.85
N ALA A 619 4.56 2.85 20.93
CA ALA A 619 3.69 1.82 21.46
C ALA A 619 2.53 1.51 20.51
N SER A 620 2.19 0.22 20.38
CA SER A 620 0.99 -0.21 19.65
C SER A 620 -0.28 0.24 20.39
N PRO A 621 -1.34 0.68 19.69
CA PRO A 621 -2.67 0.76 20.26
C PRO A 621 -3.11 -0.55 20.87
N PHE A 622 -3.96 -0.46 21.90
CA PHE A 622 -4.57 -1.63 22.53
C PHE A 622 -5.89 -1.25 23.23
N THR A 623 -6.70 -2.28 23.49
CA THR A 623 -7.77 -2.25 24.48
C THR A 623 -7.56 -3.40 25.47
N THR A 624 -7.95 -3.20 26.72
CA THR A 624 -8.00 -4.28 27.72
C THR A 624 -9.39 -4.94 27.81
N GLU A 625 -10.31 -4.59 26.92
CA GLU A 625 -11.60 -5.25 26.82
C GLU A 625 -11.45 -6.66 26.22
N GLU A 626 -12.11 -7.64 26.85
CA GLU A 626 -12.21 -9.03 26.39
C GLU A 626 -13.40 -9.27 25.47
#